data_AF-A0A7L4RL66-F1
#
_entry.id   AF-A0A7L4RL66-F1
#
_cell.length_a   1.000
_cell.length_b   1.000
_cell.length_c   1.000
_cell.angle_alpha   90.00
_cell.angle_beta   90.00
_cell.angle_gamma   90.00
#
_symmetry.space_group_name_H-M   'P 1'
#
loop_
_entity.id
_entity.type
_entity.pdbx_description
1 polymer ?
#
loop_
_entity_poly.entity_id
_entity_poly.type
_entity_poly.pdbx_seq_one_letter_code
_entity_poly.pdbx_strand_id
1 'polypeptide(L)'
;MTDEETKEERKLVALCIIAALVGITVLIAYARTSTPVQKSIDELSSENAGQLVLVKGRVSSVSFSQNGNAVLRICTNACITAFISKQLVEKMNATALDLNSLRKNTIVAVEGIVEENNNGVSLRILTPDAIDFLGYEQEG
;
A
#
# COMPACT_ATOMS: atom_id res chain seq x y z
N MET A 1 43.57 -9.72 38.57
CA MET A 1 42.10 -9.82 38.64
C MET A 1 41.52 -8.75 37.71
N THR A 2 41.83 -8.86 36.41
CA THR A 2 41.60 -7.79 35.42
C THR A 2 41.38 -8.37 34.02
N ASP A 3 42.03 -9.47 33.65
CA ASP A 3 41.84 -10.10 32.32
C ASP A 3 40.52 -10.88 32.17
N GLU A 4 39.98 -11.43 33.26
CA GLU A 4 38.78 -12.28 33.21
C GLU A 4 37.49 -11.45 33.08
N GLU A 5 37.38 -10.34 33.82
CA GLU A 5 36.26 -9.39 33.68
C GLU A 5 36.22 -8.74 32.29
N THR A 6 37.39 -8.36 31.75
CA THR A 6 37.48 -7.75 30.40
C THR A 6 37.03 -8.72 29.30
N LYS A 7 37.16 -10.03 29.51
CA LYS A 7 36.76 -11.08 28.56
C LYS A 7 35.25 -11.33 28.59
N GLU A 8 34.64 -11.26 29.78
CA GLU A 8 33.19 -11.39 29.98
C GLU A 8 32.43 -10.20 29.36
N GLU A 9 32.92 -8.96 29.56
CA GLU A 9 32.33 -7.77 28.96
C GLU A 9 32.35 -7.81 27.42
N ARG A 10 33.46 -8.27 26.83
CA ARG A 10 33.58 -8.41 25.37
C ARG A 10 32.60 -9.45 24.79
N LYS A 11 32.33 -10.54 25.52
CA LYS A 11 31.32 -11.52 25.11
C LYS A 11 29.91 -10.94 25.15
N LEU A 12 29.59 -10.16 26.19
CA LEU A 12 28.29 -9.53 26.34
C LEU A 12 28.03 -8.52 25.22
N VAL A 13 29.02 -7.68 24.90
CA VAL A 13 28.95 -6.74 23.78
C VAL A 13 28.81 -7.47 22.45
N ALA A 14 29.56 -8.54 22.22
CA ALA A 14 29.44 -9.34 21.00
C ALA A 14 28.05 -9.96 20.85
N LEU A 15 27.45 -10.49 21.93
CA LEU A 15 26.09 -11.02 21.93
C LEU A 15 25.05 -9.95 21.60
N CYS A 16 25.17 -8.75 22.17
CA CYS A 16 24.28 -7.63 21.85
C CYS A 16 24.39 -7.20 20.37
N ILE A 17 25.60 -7.17 19.82
CA ILE A 17 25.82 -6.85 18.40
C ILE A 17 25.19 -7.93 17.51
N ILE A 18 25.40 -9.21 17.82
CA ILE A 18 24.80 -10.32 17.06
C ILE A 18 23.26 -10.24 17.12
N ALA A 19 22.68 -10.00 18.30
CA ALA A 19 21.24 -9.86 18.45
C ALA A 19 20.68 -8.68 17.64
N ALA A 20 21.38 -7.53 17.64
CA ALA A 20 21.01 -6.37 16.83
C ALA A 20 21.09 -6.68 15.32
N LEU A 21 22.15 -7.37 14.88
CA LEU A 21 22.30 -7.77 13.47
C LEU A 21 21.22 -8.75 13.03
N VAL A 22 20.85 -9.71 13.87
CA VAL A 22 19.72 -10.63 13.61
C VAL A 22 18.41 -9.85 13.53
N GLY A 23 18.15 -8.93 14.46
CA GLY A 23 16.97 -8.06 14.43
C GLY A 23 16.88 -7.23 13.16
N ILE A 24 17.99 -6.60 12.74
CA ILE A 24 18.07 -5.85 11.48
C ILE A 24 17.82 -6.76 10.27
N THR A 25 18.37 -7.98 10.27
CA THR A 25 18.18 -8.95 9.18
C THR A 25 16.72 -9.37 9.04
N VAL A 26 16.03 -9.61 10.16
CA VAL A 26 14.59 -9.91 10.18
C VAL A 26 13.76 -8.73 9.67
N LEU A 27 14.10 -7.50 10.07
CA LEU A 27 13.45 -6.28 9.58
C LEU A 27 13.66 -6.09 8.07
N ILE A 28 14.87 -6.33 7.56
CA ILE A 28 15.18 -6.26 6.12
C ILE A 28 14.41 -7.34 5.34
N ALA A 29 14.34 -8.56 5.86
CA ALA A 29 13.57 -9.64 5.24
C ALA A 29 12.08 -9.29 5.16
N TYR A 30 11.52 -8.74 6.24
CA TYR A 30 10.13 -8.28 6.29
C TYR A 30 9.87 -7.10 5.32
N ALA A 31 10.81 -6.17 5.21
CA ALA A 31 10.69 -5.05 4.27
C ALA A 31 10.71 -5.52 2.80
N ARG A 32 11.50 -6.56 2.46
CA ARG A 32 11.59 -7.10 1.10
C ARG A 32 10.38 -7.93 0.66
N THR A 33 9.60 -8.48 1.59
CA THR A 33 8.36 -9.21 1.27
C THR A 33 7.19 -8.30 0.89
N SER A 34 7.38 -6.98 0.93
CA SER A 34 6.37 -5.97 0.60
C SER A 34 6.19 -5.76 -0.92
N THR A 35 6.41 -6.79 -1.75
CA THR A 35 6.01 -6.69 -3.15
C THR A 35 4.49 -6.85 -3.22
N PRO A 36 3.77 -5.92 -3.87
CA PRO A 36 2.32 -6.00 -3.95
C PRO A 36 1.90 -7.29 -4.65
N VAL A 37 0.97 -8.02 -4.04
CA VAL A 37 0.41 -9.24 -4.64
C VAL A 37 -0.64 -8.82 -5.66
N GLN A 38 -0.45 -9.19 -6.92
CA GLN A 38 -1.44 -8.91 -7.94
C GLN A 38 -2.69 -9.77 -7.71
N LYS A 39 -3.85 -9.14 -7.58
CA LYS A 39 -5.15 -9.81 -7.38
C LYS A 39 -6.23 -9.19 -8.26
N SER A 40 -7.22 -9.99 -8.65
CA SER A 40 -8.44 -9.44 -9.24
C SER A 40 -9.29 -8.78 -8.16
N ILE A 41 -10.16 -7.84 -8.55
CA ILE A 41 -11.07 -7.18 -7.58
C ILE A 41 -12.07 -8.18 -7.00
N ASP A 42 -12.49 -9.17 -7.79
CA ASP A 42 -13.39 -10.26 -7.40
C ASP A 42 -12.78 -11.28 -6.45
N GLU A 43 -11.45 -11.38 -6.39
CA GLU A 43 -10.71 -12.26 -5.47
C GLU A 43 -10.43 -11.63 -4.09
N LEU A 44 -10.83 -10.37 -3.87
CA LEU A 44 -10.57 -9.67 -2.61
C LEU A 44 -11.64 -10.00 -1.58
N SER A 45 -11.18 -10.49 -0.43
CA SER A 45 -12.02 -10.84 0.73
C SER A 45 -11.36 -10.39 2.04
N SER A 46 -12.06 -10.55 3.16
CA SER A 46 -11.53 -10.24 4.50
C SER A 46 -10.25 -11.02 4.83
N GLU A 47 -10.01 -12.17 4.19
CA GLU A 47 -8.77 -12.95 4.40
C GLU A 47 -7.52 -12.24 3.85
N ASN A 48 -7.72 -11.23 2.99
CA ASN A 48 -6.65 -10.42 2.44
C ASN A 48 -6.36 -9.18 3.29
N ALA A 49 -7.09 -8.94 4.38
CA ALA A 49 -6.88 -7.77 5.23
C ALA A 49 -5.42 -7.64 5.69
N GLY A 50 -4.86 -6.43 5.56
CA GLY A 50 -3.46 -6.12 5.86
C GLY A 50 -2.47 -6.47 4.75
N GLN A 51 -2.89 -7.15 3.67
CA GLN A 51 -2.03 -7.43 2.53
C GLN A 51 -1.91 -6.21 1.61
N LEU A 52 -0.69 -5.99 1.11
CA LEU A 52 -0.43 -5.04 0.02
C LEU A 52 -0.75 -5.71 -1.31
N VAL A 53 -1.70 -5.15 -2.06
CA VAL A 53 -2.18 -5.71 -3.32
C VAL A 53 -2.09 -4.71 -4.45
N LEU A 54 -1.94 -5.22 -5.66
CA LEU A 54 -2.07 -4.46 -6.91
C LEU A 54 -3.32 -4.95 -7.64
N VAL A 55 -4.30 -4.08 -7.79
CA VAL A 55 -5.52 -4.36 -8.57
C VAL A 55 -5.53 -3.55 -9.87
N LYS A 56 -6.18 -4.09 -10.89
CA LYS A 56 -6.43 -3.36 -12.15
C LYS A 56 -7.93 -3.26 -12.36
N GLY A 57 -8.39 -2.12 -12.84
CA GLY A 57 -9.80 -1.95 -13.19
C GLY A 57 -10.11 -0.58 -13.77
N ARG A 58 -11.39 -0.33 -13.98
CA ARG A 58 -11.88 0.92 -14.57
C ARG A 58 -12.39 1.85 -13.47
N VAL A 59 -12.06 3.13 -13.58
CA VAL A 59 -12.59 4.16 -12.69
C VAL A 59 -14.09 4.31 -12.94
N SER A 60 -14.90 3.99 -11.92
CA SER A 60 -16.34 4.21 -11.95
C SER A 60 -16.69 5.62 -11.47
N SER A 61 -16.01 6.12 -10.44
CA SER A 61 -16.23 7.45 -9.87
C SER A 61 -15.04 7.88 -9.02
N VAL A 62 -14.83 9.19 -8.96
CA VAL A 62 -13.95 9.84 -7.97
C VAL A 62 -14.82 10.84 -7.20
N SER A 63 -14.78 10.79 -5.88
CA SER A 63 -15.46 11.77 -5.04
C SER A 63 -14.52 12.30 -3.97
N PHE A 64 -14.72 13.57 -3.61
CA PHE A 64 -13.96 14.23 -2.56
C PHE A 64 -14.89 14.54 -1.40
N SER A 65 -14.51 14.12 -0.20
CA SER A 65 -15.24 14.47 1.02
C SER A 65 -14.90 15.89 1.46
N GLN A 66 -15.76 16.49 2.29
CA GLN A 66 -15.58 17.86 2.79
C GLN A 66 -14.26 18.07 3.57
N ASN A 67 -13.71 17.00 4.14
CA ASN A 67 -12.42 17.02 4.83
C ASN A 67 -11.21 16.82 3.89
N GLY A 68 -11.42 16.77 2.57
CA GLY A 68 -10.37 16.70 1.56
C GLY A 68 -9.83 15.29 1.27
N ASN A 69 -10.41 14.23 1.84
CA ASN A 69 -10.09 12.87 1.42
C ASN A 69 -10.73 12.58 0.06
N ALA A 70 -10.09 11.70 -0.72
CA ALA A 70 -10.66 11.21 -1.96
C ALA A 70 -11.08 9.75 -1.82
N VAL A 71 -12.18 9.43 -2.49
CA VAL A 71 -12.72 8.08 -2.59
C VAL A 71 -12.79 7.73 -4.07
N LEU A 72 -11.96 6.77 -4.47
CA LEU A 72 -11.88 6.27 -5.83
C LEU A 72 -12.62 4.92 -5.90
N ARG A 73 -13.62 4.80 -6.77
CA ARG A 73 -14.31 3.53 -7.03
C ARG A 73 -13.79 2.91 -8.31
N ILE A 74 -13.29 1.68 -8.22
CA ILE A 74 -12.67 0.95 -9.32
C ILE A 74 -13.46 -0.33 -9.54
N CYS A 75 -13.79 -0.64 -10.79
CA CYS A 75 -14.60 -1.80 -11.12
C CYS A 75 -13.99 -2.63 -12.27
N THR A 76 -14.10 -3.95 -12.16
CA THR A 76 -14.00 -4.91 -13.26
C THR A 76 -15.38 -5.57 -13.41
N ASN A 77 -15.53 -6.82 -12.96
CA ASN A 77 -16.80 -7.51 -12.75
C ASN A 77 -17.39 -7.21 -11.36
N ALA A 78 -16.52 -6.92 -10.39
CA ALA A 78 -16.84 -6.43 -9.06
C ALA A 78 -16.27 -5.02 -8.87
N CYS A 79 -16.71 -4.29 -7.85
CA CYS A 79 -16.21 -2.95 -7.54
C CYS A 79 -15.56 -2.91 -6.17
N ILE A 80 -14.45 -2.17 -6.06
CA ILE A 80 -13.79 -1.87 -4.80
C ILE A 80 -13.63 -0.36 -4.63
N THR A 81 -13.63 0.06 -3.37
CA THR A 81 -13.37 1.43 -2.96
C THR A 81 -11.92 1.58 -2.50
N ALA A 82 -11.20 2.51 -3.12
CA ALA A 82 -9.89 2.95 -2.70
C ALA A 82 -9.99 4.30 -1.97
N PHE A 83 -9.50 4.36 -0.75
CA PHE A 83 -9.49 5.54 0.10
C PHE A 83 -8.12 6.22 0.07
N ILE A 84 -8.12 7.53 -0.13
CA ILE A 84 -6.93 8.37 -0.23
C ILE A 84 -7.08 9.52 0.78
N SER A 85 -6.16 9.61 1.73
CA SER A 85 -6.19 10.67 2.74
C SER A 85 -5.90 12.04 2.13
N LYS A 86 -6.41 13.12 2.73
CA LYS A 86 -6.16 14.50 2.29
C LYS A 86 -4.67 14.80 2.06
N GLN A 87 -3.80 14.42 3.01
CA GLN A 87 -2.36 14.64 2.89
C GLN A 87 -1.76 13.93 1.68
N LEU A 88 -2.30 12.77 1.33
CA LEU A 88 -1.86 12.01 0.17
C LEU A 88 -2.40 12.61 -1.12
N VAL A 89 -3.67 13.04 -1.15
CA VAL A 89 -4.27 13.78 -2.28
C VAL A 89 -3.44 15.02 -2.62
N GLU A 90 -3.05 15.81 -1.62
CA GLU A 90 -2.22 17.01 -1.81
C GLU A 90 -0.85 16.66 -2.42
N LYS A 91 -0.22 15.57 -1.97
CA LYS A 91 1.05 15.08 -2.54
C LYS A 91 0.88 14.56 -3.96
N MET A 92 -0.15 13.76 -4.23
CA MET A 92 -0.43 13.20 -5.56
C MET A 92 -0.61 14.31 -6.59
N ASN A 93 -1.45 15.30 -6.28
CA ASN A 93 -1.73 16.42 -7.17
C ASN A 93 -0.48 17.29 -7.43
N ALA A 94 0.49 17.31 -6.50
CA ALA A 94 1.72 18.07 -6.65
C ALA A 94 2.82 17.35 -7.45
N THR A 95 2.86 16.01 -7.44
CA THR A 95 4.05 15.27 -7.92
C THR A 95 3.79 14.12 -8.88
N ALA A 96 2.58 13.53 -8.90
CA ALA A 96 2.36 12.24 -9.56
C ALA A 96 1.15 12.24 -10.49
N LEU A 97 -0.02 12.59 -9.96
CA LEU A 97 -1.29 12.45 -10.67
C LEU A 97 -2.31 13.42 -10.11
N ASP A 98 -2.91 14.25 -10.96
CA ASP A 98 -4.08 15.03 -10.58
C ASP A 98 -5.31 14.12 -10.54
N LEU A 99 -5.78 13.79 -9.34
CA LEU A 99 -6.95 12.93 -9.15
C LEU A 99 -8.23 13.52 -9.77
N ASN A 100 -8.30 14.84 -9.95
CA ASN A 100 -9.44 15.48 -10.63
C ASN A 100 -9.45 15.22 -12.14
N SER A 101 -8.30 14.87 -12.72
CA SER A 101 -8.17 14.55 -14.14
C SER A 101 -8.66 13.13 -14.48
N LEU A 102 -8.81 12.25 -13.47
CA LEU A 102 -9.28 10.89 -13.66
C LEU A 102 -10.75 10.86 -14.05
N ARG A 103 -10.99 10.54 -15.33
CA ARG A 103 -12.34 10.41 -15.87
C ARG A 103 -12.91 9.02 -15.60
N LYS A 104 -14.24 8.93 -15.60
CA LYS A 104 -14.93 7.63 -15.64
C LYS A 104 -14.44 6.81 -16.84
N ASN A 105 -14.40 5.49 -16.68
CA ASN A 105 -13.94 4.50 -17.66
C ASN A 105 -12.43 4.50 -17.97
N THR A 106 -11.65 5.32 -17.27
CA THR A 106 -10.18 5.25 -17.29
C THR A 106 -9.71 3.91 -16.73
N ILE A 107 -8.77 3.25 -17.40
CA ILE A 107 -8.13 2.03 -16.89
C ILE A 107 -6.98 2.44 -15.99
N VAL A 108 -7.00 1.96 -14.75
CA VAL A 108 -5.98 2.21 -13.73
C VAL A 108 -5.46 0.92 -13.12
N ALA A 109 -4.20 0.93 -12.72
CA ALA A 109 -3.67 -0.01 -11.73
C ALA A 109 -3.53 0.72 -10.39
N VAL A 110 -3.98 0.09 -9.31
CA VAL A 110 -4.00 0.69 -7.98
C VAL A 110 -3.37 -0.25 -6.97
N GLU A 111 -2.32 0.25 -6.31
CA GLU A 111 -1.64 -0.40 -5.21
C GLU A 111 -2.20 0.09 -3.87
N GLY A 112 -2.53 -0.83 -2.96
CA GLY A 112 -3.04 -0.43 -1.65
C GLY A 112 -3.08 -1.58 -0.66
N ILE A 113 -3.19 -1.22 0.62
CA ILE A 113 -3.43 -2.20 1.69
C ILE A 113 -4.92 -2.53 1.74
N VAL A 114 -5.26 -3.81 1.76
CA VAL A 114 -6.65 -4.25 1.96
C VAL A 114 -7.07 -3.97 3.39
N GLU A 115 -8.21 -3.31 3.56
CA GLU A 115 -8.84 -3.05 4.85
C GLU A 115 -10.24 -3.63 4.89
N GLU A 116 -10.58 -4.30 5.98
CA GLU A 116 -11.93 -4.77 6.25
C GLU A 116 -12.78 -3.65 6.86
N ASN A 117 -14.01 -3.52 6.39
CA ASN A 117 -15.00 -2.58 6.89
C ASN A 117 -16.39 -3.23 6.91
N ASN A 118 -17.39 -2.52 7.44
CA ASN A 118 -18.76 -3.05 7.57
C ASN A 118 -19.43 -3.43 6.23
N ASN A 119 -18.89 -2.99 5.09
CA ASN A 119 -19.41 -3.24 3.75
C ASN A 119 -18.52 -4.20 2.94
N GLY A 120 -17.60 -4.93 3.58
CA GLY A 120 -16.66 -5.86 2.95
C GLY A 120 -15.23 -5.33 3.02
N VAL A 121 -14.56 -5.24 1.88
CA VAL A 121 -13.15 -4.78 1.82
C VAL A 121 -12.98 -3.51 0.99
N SER A 122 -11.99 -2.72 1.37
CA SER A 122 -11.54 -1.51 0.69
C SER A 122 -10.02 -1.49 0.57
N LEU A 123 -9.49 -0.60 -0.26
CA LEU A 123 -8.05 -0.35 -0.34
C LEU A 123 -7.72 0.96 0.35
N ARG A 124 -6.70 0.97 1.20
CA ARG A 124 -6.06 2.20 1.67
C ARG A 124 -4.79 2.45 0.88
N ILE A 125 -4.74 3.61 0.22
CA ILE A 125 -3.59 4.03 -0.57
C ILE A 125 -2.55 4.67 0.36
N LEU A 126 -1.29 4.27 0.22
CA LEU A 126 -0.21 4.69 1.12
C LEU A 126 0.79 5.66 0.47
N THR A 127 0.98 5.60 -0.85
CA THR A 127 2.00 6.37 -1.56
C THR A 127 1.42 7.14 -2.74
N PRO A 128 2.05 8.26 -3.16
CA PRO A 128 1.51 9.11 -4.22
C PRO A 128 1.56 8.49 -5.63
N ASP A 129 2.44 7.51 -5.81
CA ASP A 129 2.69 6.76 -7.04
C ASP A 129 1.90 5.45 -7.13
N ALA A 130 1.08 5.14 -6.13
CA ALA A 130 0.30 3.91 -6.07
C ALA A 130 -0.83 3.80 -7.11
N ILE A 131 -1.06 4.83 -7.95
CA ILE A 131 -2.08 4.82 -8.99
C ILE A 131 -1.43 5.09 -10.33
N ASP A 132 -1.39 4.06 -11.18
CA ASP A 132 -0.89 4.13 -12.54
C ASP A 132 -2.04 4.24 -13.54
N PHE A 133 -1.96 5.24 -14.42
CA PHE A 133 -2.86 5.41 -15.56
C PHE A 133 -2.42 4.50 -16.71
N LEU A 134 -3.29 3.57 -17.12
CA LEU A 134 -3.00 2.61 -18.18
C LEU A 134 -3.63 3.00 -19.53
N GLY A 135 -4.53 3.99 -19.55
CA GLY A 135 -5.19 4.45 -20.77
C GLY A 135 -6.71 4.54 -20.65
N TYR A 136 -7.34 4.69 -21.81
CA TYR A 136 -8.79 4.58 -21.98
C TYR A 136 -9.08 3.37 -22.85
N GLU A 137 -10.13 2.61 -22.51
CA GLU A 137 -10.67 1.65 -23.45
C GLU A 137 -11.37 2.42 -24.57
N GLN A 138 -10.95 2.24 -25.82
CA GLN A 138 -11.71 2.76 -26.95
C GLN A 138 -12.99 1.91 -27.03
N GLU A 139 -14.14 2.54 -26.78
CA GLU A 139 -15.44 1.93 -27.07
C GLU A 139 -15.48 1.61 -28.57
N GLY A 140 -15.45 0.32 -28.90
CA GLY A 140 -15.68 -0.22 -30.24
C GLY A 140 -17.14 -0.54 -30.47
#